data_AF-A0A9D2I6Y2-F1
#
_entry.id   AF-A0A9D2I6Y2-F1
#
_cell.length_a   1.000
_cell.length_b   1.000
_cell.length_c   1.000
_cell.angle_alpha   90.00
_cell.angle_beta   90.00
_cell.angle_gamma   90.00
#
_symmetry.space_group_name_H-M   'P 1'
#
loop_
_entity.id
_entity.type
_entity.pdbx_description
1 polymer ?
#
loop_
_entity_poly.entity_id
_entity_poly.type
_entity_poly.pdbx_seq_one_letter_code
_entity_poly.pdbx_strand_id
1 'polypeptide(L)'
;MKDITYLTDHYQEKIDAINKFQAPLNFLFITDPHNRMNEFSVREGRVRGMTEYEHAVDAAGSIQYILDRCPDIRMVINGGDIGNDYHPDPEVIRKSQREYMDALYALSVPVYSCVGNHDNALGNCTDEGWDNRKYVILPEEMHDICMKYAPGRDNYYYIDPAGCGFRFVFLDVSDGDYRQDQNG
;
A
#
# COMPACT_ATOMS: atom_id res chain seq x y z
N MET A 1 17.93 -10.35 -6.57
CA MET A 1 16.47 -10.50 -6.42
C MET A 1 16.21 -11.82 -5.72
N LYS A 2 15.29 -11.86 -4.74
CA LYS A 2 14.79 -13.13 -4.19
C LYS A 2 14.10 -13.93 -5.32
N ASP A 3 14.10 -15.25 -5.20
CA ASP A 3 13.33 -16.09 -6.09
C ASP A 3 11.83 -15.85 -5.85
N ILE A 4 11.12 -15.36 -6.87
CA ILE A 4 9.70 -15.06 -6.84
C ILE A 4 8.90 -15.98 -7.78
N THR A 5 9.52 -17.04 -8.31
CA THR A 5 8.89 -17.95 -9.29
C THR A 5 7.58 -18.55 -8.78
N TYR A 6 7.51 -18.87 -7.48
CA TYR A 6 6.30 -19.36 -6.84
C TYR A 6 5.10 -18.40 -6.93
N LEU A 7 5.33 -17.08 -7.01
CA LEU A 7 4.27 -16.09 -7.27
C LEU A 7 3.91 -16.02 -8.75
N THR A 8 4.90 -16.20 -9.63
CA THR A 8 4.80 -15.80 -11.03
C THR A 8 4.49 -16.92 -12.02
N ASP A 9 4.81 -18.18 -11.69
CA ASP A 9 4.74 -19.32 -12.62
C ASP A 9 3.31 -19.62 -13.10
N HIS A 10 2.31 -19.16 -12.36
CA HIS A 10 0.90 -19.38 -12.67
C HIS A 10 0.25 -18.22 -13.45
N TYR A 11 1.02 -17.21 -13.86
CA TYR A 11 0.46 -16.00 -14.49
C TYR A 11 0.44 -16.00 -16.01
N GLN A 12 1.10 -16.94 -16.70
CA GLN A 12 1.26 -16.86 -18.15
C GLN A 12 -0.07 -16.79 -18.91
N GLU A 13 -1.03 -17.66 -18.60
CA GLU A 13 -2.35 -17.65 -19.26
C GLU A 13 -3.11 -16.34 -19.02
N LYS A 14 -2.96 -15.73 -17.84
CA LYS A 14 -3.60 -14.45 -17.48
C LYS A 14 -2.95 -13.29 -18.22
N ILE A 15 -1.62 -13.29 -18.32
CA ILE A 15 -0.84 -12.31 -19.09
C ILE A 15 -1.26 -12.35 -20.56
N ASP A 16 -1.34 -13.55 -21.14
CA ASP A 16 -1.77 -13.74 -22.54
C ASP A 16 -3.20 -13.21 -22.76
N ALA A 17 -4.10 -13.42 -21.80
CA ALA A 17 -5.47 -12.90 -21.85
C ALA A 17 -5.51 -11.36 -21.82
N ILE A 18 -4.73 -10.72 -20.94
CA ILE A 18 -4.64 -9.26 -20.84
C ILE A 18 -4.12 -8.66 -22.15
N ASN A 19 -3.00 -9.20 -22.66
CA ASN A 19 -2.38 -8.72 -23.90
C ASN A 19 -3.30 -8.89 -25.12
N LYS A 20 -4.12 -9.94 -25.15
CA LYS A 20 -5.10 -10.15 -26.22
C LYS A 20 -6.29 -9.20 -26.15
N PHE A 21 -6.72 -8.78 -24.96
CA PHE A 21 -7.89 -7.93 -24.78
C PHE A 21 -7.68 -6.49 -25.28
N GLN A 22 -6.44 -5.98 -25.19
CA GLN A 22 -6.04 -4.65 -25.68
C GLN A 22 -6.96 -3.52 -25.18
N ALA A 23 -7.26 -3.50 -23.87
CA ALA A 23 -8.11 -2.44 -23.33
C ALA A 23 -7.47 -1.06 -23.56
N PRO A 24 -8.29 -0.01 -23.81
CA PRO A 24 -7.79 1.35 -23.96
C PRO A 24 -7.18 1.91 -22.67
N LEU A 25 -7.45 1.26 -21.53
CA LEU A 25 -6.90 1.58 -20.23
C LEU A 25 -6.67 0.30 -19.44
N ASN A 26 -5.41 -0.05 -19.22
CA ASN A 26 -5.04 -1.12 -18.30
C ASN A 26 -4.25 -0.52 -17.13
N PHE A 27 -4.65 -0.91 -15.93
CA PHE A 27 -3.96 -0.59 -14.68
C PHE A 27 -4.00 -1.83 -13.78
N LEU A 28 -3.06 -1.91 -12.85
CA LEU A 28 -3.04 -2.95 -11.83
C LEU A 28 -3.56 -2.35 -10.52
N PHE A 29 -4.53 -3.00 -9.89
CA PHE A 29 -5.06 -2.60 -8.58
C PHE A 29 -4.60 -3.58 -7.51
N ILE A 30 -4.02 -3.06 -6.43
CA ILE A 30 -3.54 -3.79 -5.25
C ILE A 30 -4.08 -3.10 -4.00
N THR A 31 -4.23 -3.83 -2.90
CA THR A 31 -4.74 -3.30 -1.63
C THR A 31 -4.34 -4.22 -0.48
N ASP A 32 -4.40 -3.71 0.75
CA ASP A 32 -4.20 -4.46 1.99
C ASP A 32 -2.88 -5.27 2.06
N PRO A 33 -1.73 -4.70 1.62
CA PRO A 33 -0.46 -5.43 1.68
C PRO A 33 0.03 -5.65 3.11
N HIS A 34 -0.33 -4.80 4.07
CA HIS A 34 0.07 -4.90 5.49
C HIS A 34 1.54 -5.26 5.70
N ASN A 35 2.45 -4.50 5.09
CA ASN A 35 3.86 -4.86 5.06
C ASN A 35 4.43 -5.07 6.48
N ARG A 36 5.12 -6.20 6.69
CA ARG A 36 5.68 -6.68 7.97
C ARG A 36 4.68 -7.18 9.03
N MET A 37 3.37 -7.14 8.81
CA MET A 37 2.39 -7.65 9.78
C MET A 37 2.57 -9.15 10.05
N ASN A 38 2.81 -9.95 9.00
CA ASN A 38 3.04 -11.39 9.13
C ASN A 38 4.38 -11.70 9.83
N GLU A 39 5.44 -10.93 9.54
CA GLU A 39 6.72 -11.04 10.25
C GLU A 39 6.52 -10.83 11.75
N PHE A 40 5.82 -9.76 12.12
CA PHE A 40 5.51 -9.44 13.51
C PHE A 40 4.66 -10.55 14.16
N SER A 41 3.61 -11.00 13.48
CA SER A 41 2.71 -12.03 14.00
C SER A 41 3.40 -13.37 14.28
N VAL A 42 4.35 -13.77 13.42
CA VAL A 42 5.15 -14.99 13.63
C VAL A 42 6.14 -14.83 14.77
N ARG A 43 6.89 -13.71 14.80
CA ARG A 43 7.92 -13.48 15.82
C ARG A 43 7.33 -13.35 17.22
N GLU A 44 6.17 -12.72 17.35
CA GLU A 44 5.45 -12.57 18.62
C GLU A 44 4.55 -13.76 18.94
N GLY A 45 4.45 -14.76 18.07
CA GLY A 45 3.58 -15.92 18.26
C GLY A 45 2.10 -15.57 18.34
N ARG A 46 1.66 -14.47 17.69
CA ARG A 46 0.26 -14.01 17.66
C ARG A 46 -0.66 -14.96 16.89
N VAL A 47 -0.12 -15.75 15.97
CA VAL A 47 -0.88 -16.72 15.18
C VAL A 47 -0.36 -18.14 15.45
N ARG A 48 -1.23 -18.98 16.02
CA ARG A 48 -0.87 -20.36 16.36
C ARG A 48 -0.57 -21.17 15.11
N GLY A 49 0.62 -21.79 15.07
CA GLY A 49 1.02 -22.71 14.00
C GLY A 49 1.65 -22.03 12.78
N MET A 50 1.79 -20.71 12.79
CA MET A 50 2.51 -19.97 11.75
C MET A 50 3.99 -19.84 12.13
N THR A 51 4.89 -20.41 11.33
CA THR A 51 6.35 -20.38 11.58
C THR A 51 7.14 -19.68 10.48
N GLU A 52 6.48 -19.35 9.37
CA GLU A 52 7.08 -18.72 8.20
C GLU A 52 6.24 -17.52 7.81
N TYR A 53 6.88 -16.54 7.16
CA TYR A 53 6.24 -15.32 6.69
C TYR A 53 6.91 -14.80 5.42
N GLU A 54 6.15 -14.03 4.66
CA GLU A 54 6.62 -13.28 3.49
C GLU A 54 6.38 -11.80 3.72
N HIS A 55 7.17 -10.96 3.06
CA HIS A 55 6.98 -9.51 3.11
C HIS A 55 6.21 -9.05 1.88
N ALA A 56 5.26 -8.14 2.08
CA ALA A 56 4.55 -7.53 0.96
C ALA A 56 5.49 -6.72 0.04
N VAL A 57 6.62 -6.22 0.56
CA VAL A 57 7.67 -5.60 -0.26
C VAL A 57 8.24 -6.57 -1.31
N ASP A 58 8.31 -7.88 -1.00
CA ASP A 58 8.77 -8.88 -1.97
C ASP A 58 7.72 -9.08 -3.08
N ALA A 59 6.43 -8.95 -2.75
CA ALA A 59 5.33 -8.98 -3.72
C ALA A 59 5.33 -7.73 -4.63
N ALA A 60 5.81 -6.57 -4.16
CA ALA A 60 6.03 -5.43 -5.06
C ALA A 60 7.01 -5.78 -6.20
N GLY A 61 8.01 -6.63 -5.93
CA GLY A 61 8.90 -7.17 -6.96
C GLY A 61 8.19 -8.05 -8.01
N SER A 62 7.16 -8.80 -7.63
CA SER A 62 6.37 -9.60 -8.58
C SER A 62 5.43 -8.75 -9.43
N ILE A 63 5.06 -7.55 -8.99
CA ILE A 63 4.33 -6.59 -9.83
C ILE A 63 5.20 -6.19 -11.02
N GLN A 64 6.49 -5.92 -10.82
CA GLN A 64 7.40 -5.60 -11.93
C GLN A 64 7.44 -6.73 -12.97
N TYR A 65 7.43 -7.98 -12.53
CA TYR A 65 7.36 -9.14 -13.43
C TYR A 65 6.13 -9.12 -14.35
N ILE A 66 4.97 -8.67 -13.84
CA ILE A 66 3.73 -8.51 -14.61
C ILE A 66 3.87 -7.33 -15.57
N LEU A 67 4.35 -6.17 -15.09
CA LEU A 67 4.53 -4.97 -15.91
C LEU A 67 5.46 -5.20 -17.11
N ASP A 68 6.54 -5.94 -16.92
CA ASP A 68 7.50 -6.28 -18.00
C ASP A 68 6.87 -7.11 -19.13
N ARG A 69 5.76 -7.82 -18.85
CA ARG A 69 5.08 -8.72 -19.81
C ARG A 69 3.72 -8.21 -20.28
N CYS A 70 3.22 -7.13 -19.66
CA CYS A 70 1.96 -6.48 -19.97
C CYS A 70 2.22 -4.99 -20.24
N PRO A 71 2.87 -4.61 -21.36
CA PRO A 71 3.34 -3.24 -21.61
C PRO A 71 2.19 -2.21 -21.72
N ASP A 72 0.95 -2.68 -21.92
CA ASP A 72 -0.23 -1.83 -21.97
C ASP A 72 -0.74 -1.40 -20.58
N ILE A 73 -0.24 -2.00 -19.49
CA ILE A 73 -0.50 -1.53 -18.12
C ILE A 73 0.31 -0.25 -17.89
N ARG A 74 -0.38 0.88 -17.70
CA ARG A 74 0.28 2.20 -17.65
C ARG A 74 0.42 2.79 -16.25
N MET A 75 -0.19 2.16 -15.25
CA MET A 75 -0.14 2.61 -13.87
C MET A 75 -0.51 1.48 -12.92
N VAL A 76 -0.09 1.65 -11.66
CA VAL A 76 -0.54 0.83 -10.53
C VAL A 76 -1.36 1.71 -9.59
N ILE A 77 -2.44 1.17 -9.05
CA ILE A 77 -3.26 1.80 -8.03
C ILE A 77 -3.15 0.97 -6.75
N ASN A 78 -2.78 1.61 -5.65
CA ASN A 78 -2.76 1.04 -4.31
C ASN A 78 -3.96 1.50 -3.49
N GLY A 79 -4.70 0.57 -2.91
CA GLY A 79 -5.94 0.81 -2.17
C GLY A 79 -5.75 1.31 -0.73
N GLY A 80 -4.54 1.24 -0.19
CA GLY A 80 -4.23 1.59 1.21
C GLY A 80 -3.88 0.37 2.05
N ASP A 81 -3.78 0.56 3.37
CA ASP A 81 -3.39 -0.42 4.38
C ASP A 81 -1.99 -1.01 4.12
N ILE A 82 -1.04 -0.10 3.95
CA ILE A 82 0.29 -0.32 3.40
C ILE A 82 1.28 -0.95 4.39
N GLY A 83 1.13 -0.67 5.68
CA GLY A 83 2.10 -1.03 6.72
C GLY A 83 1.58 -1.92 7.83
N ASN A 84 2.39 -2.07 8.88
CA ASN A 84 2.06 -2.79 10.08
C ASN A 84 1.88 -1.82 11.25
N ASP A 85 0.64 -1.42 11.51
CA ASP A 85 0.26 -0.57 12.65
C ASP A 85 0.05 -1.36 13.95
N TYR A 86 0.24 -2.68 13.94
CA TYR A 86 0.22 -3.52 15.14
C TYR A 86 1.56 -3.53 15.91
N HIS A 87 2.59 -2.82 15.44
CA HIS A 87 3.89 -2.82 16.11
C HIS A 87 3.93 -1.79 17.26
N PRO A 88 4.42 -2.16 18.47
CA PRO A 88 4.51 -1.26 19.62
C PRO A 88 5.65 -0.23 19.53
N ASP A 89 6.14 0.06 18.33
CA ASP A 89 7.19 1.06 18.09
C ASP A 89 6.76 1.93 16.91
N PRO A 90 6.44 3.23 17.14
CA PRO A 90 5.94 4.11 16.10
C PRO A 90 6.93 4.35 14.97
N GLU A 91 8.24 4.19 15.20
CA GLU A 91 9.25 4.29 14.14
C GLU A 91 9.21 3.06 13.22
N VAL A 92 8.92 1.87 13.77
CA VAL A 92 8.77 0.65 12.97
C VAL A 92 7.52 0.70 12.11
N ILE A 93 6.42 1.28 12.61
CA ILE A 93 5.19 1.51 11.83
C ILE A 93 5.51 2.36 10.59
N ARG A 94 6.07 3.56 10.79
CA ARG A 94 6.46 4.48 9.70
C ARG A 94 7.42 3.83 8.71
N LYS A 95 8.41 3.09 9.23
CA LYS A 95 9.37 2.37 8.40
C LYS A 95 8.69 1.31 7.53
N SER A 96 7.72 0.57 8.07
CA SER A 96 7.01 -0.49 7.33
C SER A 96 6.22 0.07 6.14
N GLN A 97 5.59 1.23 6.33
CA GLN A 97 4.84 1.95 5.30
C GLN A 97 5.75 2.52 4.22
N ARG A 98 6.82 3.23 4.62
CA ARG A 98 7.78 3.82 3.68
C ARG A 98 8.49 2.75 2.87
N GLU A 99 8.91 1.65 3.48
CA GLU A 99 9.55 0.53 2.77
C GLU A 99 8.66 -0.03 1.66
N TYR A 100 7.36 -0.20 1.92
CA TYR A 100 6.43 -0.71 0.92
C TYR A 100 6.18 0.30 -0.21
N MET A 101 5.90 1.56 0.15
CA MET A 101 5.64 2.60 -0.84
C MET A 101 6.88 2.94 -1.67
N ASP A 102 8.08 2.92 -1.09
CA ASP A 102 9.34 3.09 -1.82
C ASP A 102 9.53 1.97 -2.86
N ALA A 103 9.19 0.72 -2.52
CA ALA A 103 9.25 -0.39 -3.45
C ALA A 103 8.22 -0.28 -4.58
N LEU A 104 6.99 0.15 -4.28
CA LEU A 104 5.99 0.44 -5.32
C LEU A 104 6.44 1.60 -6.21
N TYR A 105 6.94 2.69 -5.63
CA TYR A 105 7.42 3.84 -6.40
C TYR A 105 8.70 3.60 -7.21
N ALA A 106 9.34 2.44 -7.04
CA ALA A 106 10.44 1.99 -7.88
C ALA A 106 9.98 1.21 -9.12
N LEU A 107 8.69 0.91 -9.27
CA LEU A 107 8.13 0.24 -10.45
C LEU A 107 8.31 1.09 -11.72
N SER A 108 8.29 0.41 -12.88
CA SER A 108 8.48 1.05 -14.19
C SER A 108 7.35 1.98 -14.64
N VAL A 109 6.22 1.99 -13.92
CA VAL A 109 5.04 2.82 -14.21
C VAL A 109 4.63 3.63 -12.98
N PRO A 110 3.93 4.77 -13.15
CA PRO A 110 3.42 5.56 -12.03
C PRO A 110 2.53 4.74 -11.08
N VAL A 111 2.65 5.02 -9.78
CA VAL A 111 1.81 4.43 -8.73
C VAL A 111 0.98 5.51 -8.07
N TYR A 112 -0.31 5.27 -7.90
CA TYR A 112 -1.22 6.16 -7.18
C TYR A 112 -1.82 5.42 -6.00
N SER A 113 -1.75 6.00 -4.81
CA SER A 113 -2.18 5.35 -3.56
C SER A 113 -3.34 6.09 -2.91
N CYS A 114 -4.30 5.34 -2.38
CA CYS A 114 -5.19 5.78 -1.32
C CYS A 114 -4.52 5.59 0.05
N VAL A 115 -5.19 6.10 1.10
CA VAL A 115 -4.84 5.89 2.51
C VAL A 115 -5.96 5.04 3.11
N GLY A 116 -5.58 3.93 3.75
CA GLY A 116 -6.47 2.99 4.44
C GLY A 116 -6.56 3.27 5.93
N ASN A 117 -7.47 2.59 6.63
CA ASN A 117 -7.71 2.84 8.06
C ASN A 117 -6.56 2.39 8.96
N HIS A 118 -5.71 1.46 8.51
CA HIS A 118 -4.52 1.03 9.24
C HIS A 118 -3.32 1.95 9.01
N ASP A 119 -3.40 2.87 8.05
CA ASP A 119 -2.25 3.69 7.67
C ASP A 119 -1.99 4.85 8.64
N ASN A 120 -3.02 5.36 9.31
CA ASN A 120 -2.84 6.42 10.30
C ASN A 120 -2.46 5.90 11.71
N ALA A 121 -2.45 4.57 11.89
CA ALA A 121 -2.18 3.85 13.14
C ALA A 121 -3.10 4.19 14.33
N LEU A 122 -4.11 5.04 14.15
CA LEU A 122 -4.92 5.58 15.25
C LEU A 122 -5.81 4.52 15.91
N GLY A 123 -6.47 3.69 15.09
CA GLY A 123 -7.38 2.64 15.55
C GLY A 123 -6.67 1.62 16.43
N ASN A 124 -5.62 0.98 15.91
CA ASN A 124 -4.85 -0.02 16.65
C ASN A 124 -4.10 0.57 17.85
N CYS A 125 -3.59 1.81 17.75
CA CYS A 125 -2.98 2.48 18.90
C CYS A 125 -3.99 2.65 20.06
N THR A 126 -5.24 2.99 19.73
CA THR A 126 -6.32 3.11 20.72
C THR A 126 -6.68 1.76 21.34
N ASP A 127 -6.83 0.73 20.51
CA ASP A 127 -7.19 -0.62 20.96
C ASP A 127 -6.13 -1.25 21.87
N GLU A 128 -4.85 -0.98 21.60
CA GLU A 128 -3.72 -1.49 22.39
C GLU A 128 -3.38 -0.60 23.61
N GLY A 129 -4.10 0.53 23.78
CA GLY A 129 -3.91 1.46 24.90
C GLY A 129 -2.59 2.23 24.86
N TRP A 130 -2.03 2.47 23.67
CA TRP A 130 -0.81 3.25 23.47
C TRP A 130 -1.09 4.75 23.43
N ASP A 131 -0.04 5.58 23.54
CA ASP A 131 -0.16 7.04 23.50
C ASP A 131 -0.38 7.51 22.05
N ASN A 132 -1.64 7.77 21.68
CA ASN A 132 -2.03 8.22 20.33
C ASN A 132 -1.18 9.39 19.82
N ARG A 133 -0.70 10.30 20.69
CA ARG A 133 0.13 11.45 20.28
C ARG A 133 1.52 11.06 19.75
N LYS A 134 1.97 9.84 20.02
CA LYS A 134 3.27 9.32 19.55
C LYS A 134 3.13 8.42 18.31
N TYR A 135 2.01 7.71 18.21
CA TYR A 135 1.81 6.69 17.19
C TYR A 135 1.07 7.22 15.96
N VAL A 136 0.13 8.15 16.16
CA VAL A 136 -0.68 8.66 15.06
C VAL A 136 0.21 9.21 13.96
N ILE A 137 -0.14 8.87 12.72
CA ILE A 137 0.47 9.44 11.53
C ILE A 137 -0.54 10.42 10.96
N LEU A 138 -0.17 11.70 10.97
CA LEU A 138 -1.07 12.78 10.57
C LEU A 138 -1.28 12.77 9.05
N PRO A 139 -2.40 13.33 8.56
CA PRO A 139 -2.69 13.40 7.12
C PRO A 139 -1.54 13.97 6.30
N GLU A 140 -0.83 15.00 6.77
CA GLU A 140 0.31 15.56 6.01
C GLU A 140 1.45 14.55 5.85
N GLU A 141 1.72 13.73 6.87
CA GLU A 141 2.73 12.67 6.79
C GLU A 141 2.25 11.52 5.89
N MET A 142 0.97 11.14 5.97
CA MET A 142 0.40 10.13 5.06
C MET A 142 0.38 10.60 3.60
N HIS A 143 0.09 11.86 3.34
CA HIS A 143 0.12 12.44 2.00
C HIS A 143 1.55 12.46 1.44
N ASP A 144 2.58 12.74 2.26
CA ASP A 144 3.99 12.62 1.87
C ASP A 144 4.33 11.18 1.44
N ILE A 145 3.80 10.19 2.16
CA ILE A 145 4.04 8.77 1.87
C ILE A 145 3.26 8.28 0.64
N CYS A 146 2.00 8.70 0.48
CA CYS A 146 1.07 8.10 -0.49
C CYS A 146 0.82 8.93 -1.76
N MET A 147 1.09 10.24 -1.75
CA MET A 147 0.69 11.17 -2.82
C MET A 147 1.88 11.73 -3.61
N LYS A 148 2.95 10.93 -3.82
CA LYS A 148 4.17 11.34 -4.54
C LYS A 148 3.93 12.06 -5.87
N TYR A 149 2.96 11.59 -6.66
CA TYR A 149 2.69 12.13 -8.00
C TYR A 149 1.60 13.21 -8.05
N ALA A 150 0.93 13.47 -6.93
CA ALA A 150 -0.15 14.46 -6.84
C ALA A 150 -0.27 14.98 -5.40
N PRO A 151 0.79 15.60 -4.84
CA PRO A 151 0.76 16.06 -3.45
C PRO A 151 -0.27 17.17 -3.26
N GLY A 152 -1.03 17.09 -2.18
CA GLY A 152 -2.16 17.97 -1.90
C GLY A 152 -2.43 18.09 -0.42
N ARG A 153 -3.19 19.12 -0.05
CA ARG A 153 -3.65 19.35 1.34
C ARG A 153 -5.03 18.78 1.60
N ASP A 154 -5.77 18.48 0.53
CA ASP A 154 -7.10 17.92 0.64
C ASP A 154 -7.00 16.40 0.89
N ASN A 155 -8.01 15.84 1.56
CA ASN A 155 -8.15 14.39 1.79
C ASN A 155 -8.55 13.63 0.51
N TYR A 156 -8.20 14.17 -0.66
CA TYR A 156 -8.38 13.54 -1.94
C TYR A 156 -7.45 14.17 -2.98
N TYR A 157 -7.20 13.42 -4.04
CA TYR A 157 -6.61 13.95 -5.26
C TYR A 157 -7.18 13.22 -6.47
N TYR A 158 -6.88 13.73 -7.66
CA TYR A 158 -7.31 13.09 -8.89
C TYR A 158 -6.23 13.16 -9.95
N ILE A 159 -6.31 12.24 -10.91
CA ILE A 159 -5.52 12.26 -12.13
C ILE A 159 -6.42 12.10 -13.34
N ASP A 160 -5.98 12.67 -14.45
CA ASP A 160 -6.62 12.54 -15.76
C ASP A 160 -5.60 11.87 -16.70
N PRO A 161 -5.56 10.52 -16.80
CA PRO A 161 -4.59 9.85 -17.65
C PRO A 161 -4.79 10.25 -19.12
N ALA A 162 -3.68 10.58 -19.79
CA ALA A 162 -3.74 11.08 -21.16
C ALA A 162 -4.36 10.05 -22.12
N GLY A 163 -5.30 10.51 -22.95
CA GLY A 163 -5.82 9.74 -24.08
C GLY A 163 -6.84 8.64 -23.75
N CYS A 164 -7.33 8.53 -22.51
CA CYS A 164 -8.37 7.55 -22.16
C CYS A 164 -9.75 8.17 -21.82
N GLY A 165 -9.83 9.48 -21.56
CA GLY A 165 -11.09 10.17 -21.24
C GLY A 165 -11.67 9.83 -19.85
N PHE A 166 -10.88 9.20 -18.99
CA PHE A 166 -11.24 8.88 -17.61
C PHE A 166 -10.58 9.85 -16.62
N ARG A 167 -11.26 10.08 -15.51
CA ARG A 167 -10.70 10.68 -14.29
C ARG A 167 -10.68 9.64 -13.18
N PHE A 168 -9.56 9.50 -12.52
CA PHE A 168 -9.45 8.71 -11.29
C PHE A 168 -9.43 9.66 -10.11
N VAL A 169 -10.28 9.40 -9.13
CA VAL A 169 -10.35 10.16 -7.87
C VAL A 169 -9.94 9.23 -6.75
N PHE A 170 -8.91 9.62 -6.01
CA PHE A 170 -8.38 8.89 -4.87
C PHE A 170 -8.84 9.64 -3.62
N LEU A 171 -9.63 8.97 -2.79
CA LEU A 171 -10.21 9.54 -1.60
C LEU A 171 -9.49 8.95 -0.39
N ASP A 172 -9.07 9.80 0.53
CA ASP A 172 -8.76 9.37 1.89
C ASP A 172 -10.09 9.26 2.65
N VAL A 173 -10.52 8.02 2.84
CA VAL A 173 -11.70 7.64 3.62
C VAL A 173 -11.31 6.96 4.93
N SER A 174 -10.04 7.06 5.32
CA SER A 174 -9.58 6.62 6.64
C SER A 174 -10.19 7.57 7.67
N ASP A 175 -11.38 7.21 8.18
CA ASP A 175 -12.14 8.01 9.14
C ASP A 175 -11.42 8.04 10.49
N GLY A 176 -10.38 8.87 10.59
CA GLY A 176 -9.60 9.09 11.80
C GLY A 176 -10.09 10.34 12.54
N ASP A 177 -10.56 10.18 13.78
CA ASP A 177 -10.84 11.33 14.64
C ASP A 177 -9.52 11.86 15.25
N TYR A 178 -8.86 12.76 14.51
CA TYR A 178 -7.61 13.40 14.94
C TYR A 178 -7.82 14.49 16.00
N ARG A 179 -9.04 14.70 16.51
CA ARG A 179 -9.31 15.71 17.54
C ARG A 179 -8.77 15.22 18.88
N GLN A 180 -8.02 16.10 19.55
CA GLN A 180 -7.62 15.90 20.94
C GLN A 180 -8.77 16.29 21.87
N ASP A 181 -8.94 15.54 22.95
CA ASP A 181 -9.85 15.96 24.02
C ASP A 181 -9.12 16.92 24.97
N GLN A 182 -9.78 17.30 26.05
CA GLN A 182 -9.23 18.23 27.05
C GLN A 182 -8.04 17.67 27.84
N ASN A 183 -7.74 16.38 27.72
CA ASN A 183 -6.60 15.68 28.31
C ASN A 183 -5.45 15.45 27.31
N GLY A 184 -5.63 15.88 26.05
CA GLY A 184 -4.69 15.67 24.94
C GLY A 184 -5.04 14.45 24.13
#